data_AF-A0A9D2SGL3-F1
#
_entry.id   AF-A0A9D2SGL3-F1
#
_cell.length_a   1.000
_cell.length_b   1.000
_cell.length_c   1.000
_cell.angle_alpha   90.00
_cell.angle_beta   90.00
_cell.angle_gamma   90.00
#
_symmetry.space_group_name_H-M   'P 1'
#
loop_
_entity.id
_entity.type
_entity.pdbx_description
1 polymer ?
#
loop_
_entity_poly.entity_id
_entity_poly.type
_entity_poly.pdbx_seq_one_letter_code
_entity_poly.pdbx_strand_id
1 'polypeptide(L)'
;MKKRTRCAALAAGLCFLAASACVVWGQAGGLGKGRSVDVEAAQVEAAGLTGDDYEGWNALLAENEISEDFREGLAGFAFQSGSAVLSEAEDNAFFSPLSLYYALAVLGTGAEGETEAELLAALGAEGKEDLARQCAALFQRYVYQEERAAAEAEAYGESVPDGSLRLANSLWVSEKIKLDSDYRKTCAEDFFASSHAVDFADADTGKRMGEWISEQTKGALAPTVELSPDTLLSILNTLYFYGGWQDKFDEKQTAEDVFHLENGGEVSVPFMNRTDPMGSFVRGDGYTVSGLFTNNNCEVLFVLPDEGTDVEVLLENPEILRDIFVPEEGKWSTGEVTWKVPKFSFGSHFDLKETLASMGLERMFDSEAADFSAMSSSPLFVNQVLQETHVGVDEEGVEGAAYTMIALAGAGMPDDTQKAQMILDRPFLFGIRDYRNDVWLFLGVCGNPAGEEESETASVTDPGGSISLRVPDGWVCEACPEGEDGFDYSLRLYPEGEEKGYVEVAYAPNYGICGTGMEYKEIELAGKKANAVKDIDAGRWEYIFFEDSDVLVTSWDAGSWFSKNAGQLMEILDTLRF
;
A
#
# COMPACT_ATOMS: atom_id res chain seq x y z
N MET A 1 23.61 -61.43 43.30
CA MET A 1 22.49 -62.36 43.02
C MET A 1 22.01 -62.17 41.57
N LYS A 2 21.18 -63.10 41.07
CA LYS A 2 20.45 -63.13 39.76
C LYS A 2 19.95 -61.76 39.25
N LYS A 3 19.73 -61.46 37.95
CA LYS A 3 20.05 -62.11 36.65
C LYS A 3 19.68 -61.15 35.47
N ARG A 4 20.55 -61.07 34.45
CA ARG A 4 20.28 -61.09 32.97
C ARG A 4 19.43 -60.03 32.20
N THR A 5 20.07 -59.61 31.09
CA THR A 5 19.61 -59.41 29.67
C THR A 5 19.30 -58.03 29.06
N ARG A 6 20.23 -57.65 28.17
CA ARG A 6 20.23 -56.76 26.99
C ARG A 6 18.94 -56.65 26.16
N CYS A 7 18.73 -55.47 25.56
CA CYS A 7 18.77 -55.12 24.11
C CYS A 7 18.94 -53.57 24.02
N ALA A 8 19.88 -52.97 23.27
CA ALA A 8 20.01 -52.81 21.81
C ALA A 8 18.97 -51.83 21.20
N ALA A 9 19.30 -50.84 20.34
CA ALA A 9 20.59 -50.27 19.89
C ALA A 9 20.38 -48.93 19.11
N LEU A 10 21.50 -48.30 18.70
CA LEU A 10 21.66 -47.36 17.56
C LEU A 10 21.29 -45.86 17.68
N ALA A 11 22.36 -45.06 17.85
CA ALA A 11 22.74 -43.91 17.01
C ALA A 11 21.77 -42.73 16.79
N ALA A 12 21.99 -41.65 17.55
CA ALA A 12 21.70 -40.28 17.10
C ALA A 12 22.90 -39.74 16.28
N GLY A 13 22.63 -39.07 15.17
CA GLY A 13 23.65 -38.59 14.23
C GLY A 13 24.28 -37.25 14.59
N LEU A 14 25.49 -37.01 14.09
CA LEU A 14 26.01 -35.64 13.94
C LEU A 14 25.43 -35.03 12.67
N CYS A 15 24.74 -33.90 12.79
CA CYS A 15 24.42 -33.05 11.65
C CYS A 15 25.62 -32.13 11.36
N PHE A 16 26.29 -32.37 10.23
CA PHE A 16 27.07 -31.34 9.55
C PHE A 16 26.13 -30.62 8.58
N LEU A 17 25.83 -29.35 8.84
CA LEU A 17 25.24 -28.48 7.83
C LEU A 17 26.35 -27.98 6.91
N ALA A 18 26.33 -28.44 5.67
CA ALA A 18 27.18 -27.92 4.60
C ALA A 18 26.32 -26.99 3.74
N ALA A 19 26.65 -25.69 3.74
CA ALA A 19 26.04 -24.71 2.85
C ALA A 19 26.14 -25.19 1.39
N SER A 20 25.01 -25.20 0.70
CA SER A 20 24.92 -25.63 -0.70
C SER A 20 24.23 -24.55 -1.50
N ALA A 21 25.02 -23.73 -2.19
CA ALA A 21 24.50 -22.77 -3.16
C ALA A 21 23.83 -23.54 -4.32
N CYS A 22 22.51 -23.35 -4.50
CA CYS A 22 21.77 -23.94 -5.60
C CYS A 22 21.89 -23.07 -6.86
N VAL A 23 22.95 -23.28 -7.63
CA VAL A 23 22.97 -22.87 -9.05
C VAL A 23 22.03 -23.80 -9.82
N VAL A 24 20.82 -23.33 -10.12
CA VAL A 24 19.87 -24.06 -10.97
C VAL A 24 20.18 -23.73 -12.44
N TRP A 25 20.77 -24.69 -13.16
CA TRP A 25 20.76 -24.69 -14.62
C TRP A 25 19.54 -25.46 -15.12
N GLY A 26 18.74 -24.83 -15.99
CA GLY A 26 17.39 -25.28 -16.30
C GLY A 26 17.25 -26.45 -17.27
N GLN A 27 16.01 -26.92 -17.42
CA GLN A 27 15.56 -27.68 -18.57
C GLN A 27 14.59 -26.85 -19.41
N ALA A 28 15.10 -26.23 -20.47
CA ALA A 28 14.28 -25.55 -21.46
C ALA A 28 13.62 -26.55 -22.41
N GLY A 29 12.30 -26.77 -22.25
CA GLY A 29 11.44 -27.24 -23.34
C GLY A 29 11.14 -26.06 -24.26
N GLY A 30 11.71 -26.05 -25.46
CA GLY A 30 11.82 -24.81 -26.23
C GLY A 30 10.57 -24.41 -27.02
N LEU A 31 10.26 -23.11 -26.97
CA LEU A 31 9.65 -22.29 -28.03
C LEU A 31 10.13 -20.84 -27.82
N GLY A 32 10.45 -20.12 -28.91
CA GLY A 32 10.92 -18.72 -28.86
C GLY A 32 12.42 -18.54 -28.60
N LYS A 33 13.05 -17.66 -29.39
CA LYS A 33 14.37 -17.07 -29.06
C LYS A 33 14.11 -15.74 -28.35
N GLY A 34 14.00 -15.76 -27.03
CA GLY A 34 13.77 -14.54 -26.25
C GLY A 34 14.83 -13.47 -26.48
N ARG A 35 14.39 -12.21 -26.59
CA ARG A 35 15.28 -11.05 -26.44
C ARG A 35 15.53 -10.87 -24.94
N SER A 36 16.80 -10.79 -24.53
CA SER A 36 17.21 -10.74 -23.11
C SER A 36 16.94 -9.37 -22.47
N VAL A 37 15.68 -9.08 -22.18
CA VAL A 37 15.22 -7.86 -21.48
C VAL A 37 14.97 -8.13 -20.00
N ASP A 38 14.54 -9.34 -19.63
CA ASP A 38 14.37 -9.74 -18.24
C ASP A 38 15.71 -9.65 -17.48
N VAL A 39 15.72 -8.86 -16.42
CA VAL A 39 16.85 -8.67 -15.48
C VAL A 39 16.27 -8.65 -14.08
N GLU A 40 16.71 -9.58 -13.25
CA GLU A 40 16.45 -9.55 -11.82
C GLU A 40 17.11 -8.30 -11.22
N ALA A 41 16.42 -7.66 -10.27
CA ALA A 41 17.01 -6.59 -9.48
C ALA A 41 18.30 -7.08 -8.82
N ALA A 42 19.31 -6.21 -8.69
CA ALA A 42 20.41 -6.52 -7.77
C ALA A 42 19.83 -6.79 -6.37
N GLN A 43 20.52 -7.60 -5.59
CA GLN A 43 20.16 -7.85 -4.21
C GLN A 43 21.13 -7.07 -3.34
N VAL A 44 20.63 -6.41 -2.30
CA VAL A 44 21.49 -5.81 -1.27
C VAL A 44 22.33 -6.93 -0.65
N GLU A 45 23.64 -6.72 -0.51
CA GLU A 45 24.51 -7.69 0.15
C GLU A 45 24.15 -7.73 1.63
N ALA A 46 23.64 -8.88 2.09
CA ALA A 46 23.19 -9.08 3.47
C ALA A 46 24.29 -8.72 4.47
N ALA A 47 23.93 -8.01 5.55
CA ALA A 47 24.88 -7.44 6.50
C ALA A 47 25.79 -8.49 7.15
N GLY A 48 25.26 -9.70 7.41
CA GLY A 48 26.00 -10.80 8.02
C GLY A 48 26.41 -10.55 9.49
N LEU A 49 25.80 -9.56 10.13
CA LEU A 49 26.05 -9.13 11.51
C LEU A 49 25.10 -9.82 12.49
N THR A 50 25.53 -10.00 13.75
CA THR A 50 24.66 -10.45 14.84
C THR A 50 23.98 -9.26 15.53
N GLY A 51 22.87 -9.48 16.23
CA GLY A 51 22.14 -8.41 16.93
C GLY A 51 22.91 -7.74 18.07
N ASP A 52 23.98 -8.35 18.57
CA ASP A 52 24.87 -7.77 19.58
C ASP A 52 26.08 -7.00 18.99
N ASP A 53 26.29 -7.02 17.67
CA ASP A 53 27.34 -6.25 16.98
C ASP A 53 26.92 -4.81 16.69
N TYR A 54 26.70 -4.04 17.75
CA TYR A 54 26.33 -2.63 17.67
C TYR A 54 27.36 -1.77 16.93
N GLU A 55 28.65 -2.11 16.99
CA GLU A 55 29.69 -1.35 16.29
C GLU A 55 29.64 -1.63 14.78
N GLY A 56 29.46 -2.89 14.37
CA GLY A 56 29.24 -3.28 12.97
C GLY A 56 27.99 -2.64 12.37
N TRP A 57 26.86 -2.69 13.06
CA TRP A 57 25.60 -2.10 12.58
C TRP A 57 25.69 -0.59 12.40
N ASN A 58 26.31 0.11 13.35
CA ASN A 58 26.48 1.55 13.26
C ASN A 58 27.47 1.95 12.16
N ALA A 59 28.51 1.15 11.93
CA ALA A 59 29.44 1.37 10.81
C ALA A 59 28.75 1.16 9.46
N LEU A 60 28.02 0.04 9.27
CA LEU A 60 27.30 -0.27 8.04
C LEU A 60 26.26 0.80 7.70
N LEU A 61 25.47 1.26 8.68
CA LEU A 61 24.51 2.34 8.46
C LEU A 61 25.20 3.65 8.11
N ALA A 62 26.33 3.99 8.73
CA ALA A 62 27.10 5.19 8.41
C ALA A 62 27.77 5.14 7.02
N GLU A 63 28.21 3.96 6.56
CA GLU A 63 28.73 3.77 5.20
C GLU A 63 27.67 4.01 4.11
N ASN A 64 26.39 3.84 4.45
CA ASN A 64 25.24 4.07 3.57
C ASN A 64 24.50 5.38 3.90
N GLU A 65 25.09 6.31 4.66
CA GLU A 65 24.44 7.57 5.02
C GLU A 65 24.20 8.47 3.79
N ILE A 66 22.95 8.94 3.62
CA ILE A 66 22.60 9.95 2.62
C ILE A 66 23.04 11.35 3.06
N SER A 67 23.51 12.16 2.12
CA SER A 67 23.97 13.52 2.40
C SER A 67 22.83 14.49 2.76
N GLU A 68 23.14 15.54 3.52
CA GLU A 68 22.19 16.63 3.82
C GLU A 68 21.54 17.23 2.57
N ASP A 69 22.31 17.51 1.50
CA ASP A 69 21.76 18.10 0.26
C ASP A 69 20.68 17.21 -0.39
N PHE A 70 20.81 15.89 -0.26
CA PHE A 70 19.81 14.92 -0.74
C PHE A 70 18.58 14.84 0.18
N ARG A 71 18.75 14.99 1.50
CA ARG A 71 17.62 15.11 2.45
C ARG A 71 16.83 16.39 2.19
N GLU A 72 17.53 17.51 1.93
CA GLU A 72 16.92 18.78 1.53
C GLU A 72 16.22 18.69 0.18
N GLY A 73 16.79 17.98 -0.80
CA GLY A 73 16.12 17.67 -2.08
C GLY A 73 14.85 16.84 -1.90
N LEU A 74 14.91 15.77 -1.09
CA LEU A 74 13.75 14.95 -0.73
C LEU A 74 12.65 15.76 -0.03
N ALA A 75 13.01 16.56 0.98
CA ALA A 75 12.06 17.39 1.73
C ALA A 75 11.45 18.50 0.86
N GLY A 76 12.28 19.18 0.06
CA GLY A 76 11.82 20.20 -0.90
C GLY A 76 10.83 19.63 -1.91
N PHE A 77 11.18 18.50 -2.54
CA PHE A 77 10.26 17.79 -3.44
C PHE A 77 8.99 17.32 -2.71
N ALA A 78 9.11 16.80 -1.49
CA ALA A 78 7.98 16.27 -0.74
C ALA A 78 6.93 17.34 -0.42
N PHE A 79 7.35 18.54 0.01
CA PHE A 79 6.40 19.62 0.28
C PHE A 79 5.92 20.33 -0.98
N GLN A 80 6.77 20.45 -2.02
CA GLN A 80 6.35 21.00 -3.31
C GLN A 80 5.28 20.12 -3.99
N SER A 81 5.52 18.81 -4.09
CA SER A 81 4.55 17.86 -4.64
C SER A 81 3.35 17.66 -3.70
N GLY A 82 3.56 17.57 -2.39
CA GLY A 82 2.49 17.43 -1.41
C GLY A 82 1.50 18.59 -1.42
N SER A 83 1.99 19.84 -1.48
CA SER A 83 1.13 21.03 -1.63
C SER A 83 0.36 20.99 -2.94
N ALA A 84 1.02 20.67 -4.06
CA ALA A 84 0.39 20.62 -5.38
C ALA A 84 -0.67 19.50 -5.53
N VAL A 85 -0.44 18.33 -4.93
CA VAL A 85 -1.36 17.18 -5.01
C VAL A 85 -2.50 17.27 -4.01
N LEU A 86 -2.22 17.60 -2.74
CA LEU A 86 -3.23 17.58 -1.69
C LEU A 86 -4.18 18.79 -1.77
N SER A 87 -3.76 19.92 -2.37
CA SER A 87 -4.66 21.07 -2.59
C SER A 87 -5.69 20.86 -3.71
N GLU A 88 -5.58 19.78 -4.49
CA GLU A 88 -6.59 19.36 -5.48
C GLU A 88 -7.62 18.37 -4.89
N ALA A 89 -7.49 17.95 -3.63
CA ALA A 89 -8.39 17.00 -2.97
C ALA A 89 -9.69 17.67 -2.50
N GLU A 90 -10.84 17.00 -2.71
CA GLU A 90 -12.15 17.48 -2.24
C GLU A 90 -12.56 16.98 -0.84
N ASP A 91 -11.91 15.94 -0.30
CA ASP A 91 -12.23 15.34 1.01
C ASP A 91 -11.01 14.63 1.63
N ASN A 92 -10.77 13.37 1.29
CA ASN A 92 -9.61 12.58 1.72
C ASN A 92 -8.56 12.48 0.61
N ALA A 93 -7.28 12.64 0.95
CA ALA A 93 -6.18 12.32 0.05
C ALA A 93 -4.93 11.88 0.82
N PHE A 94 -4.27 10.83 0.32
CA PHE A 94 -3.02 10.31 0.87
C PHE A 94 -2.00 10.11 -0.25
N PHE A 95 -0.82 10.72 -0.12
CA PHE A 95 0.16 10.87 -1.19
C PHE A 95 1.54 10.42 -0.72
N SER A 96 2.28 9.70 -1.56
CA SER A 96 3.66 9.30 -1.27
C SER A 96 4.67 10.09 -2.10
N PRO A 97 5.26 11.17 -1.54
CA PRO A 97 6.32 11.92 -2.23
C PRO A 97 7.56 11.06 -2.46
N LEU A 98 7.94 10.19 -1.51
CA LEU A 98 9.10 9.31 -1.68
C LEU A 98 8.92 8.31 -2.83
N SER A 99 7.73 7.72 -2.96
CA SER A 99 7.44 6.79 -4.05
C SER A 99 7.55 7.46 -5.42
N LEU A 100 6.96 8.66 -5.53
CA LEU A 100 7.04 9.46 -6.75
C LEU A 100 8.48 9.92 -7.06
N TYR A 101 9.23 10.34 -6.03
CA TYR A 101 10.63 10.73 -6.15
C TYR A 101 11.47 9.60 -6.76
N TYR A 102 11.32 8.36 -6.26
CA TYR A 102 12.05 7.22 -6.82
C TYR A 102 11.67 6.92 -8.27
N ALA A 103 10.38 6.96 -8.63
CA ALA A 103 9.95 6.77 -10.01
C ALA A 103 10.53 7.84 -10.95
N LEU A 104 10.53 9.11 -10.53
CA LEU A 104 11.13 10.22 -11.27
C LEU A 104 12.66 10.19 -11.28
N ALA A 105 13.32 9.64 -10.26
CA ALA A 105 14.78 9.46 -10.25
C ALA A 105 15.23 8.34 -11.21
N VAL A 106 14.50 7.22 -11.24
CA VAL A 106 14.69 6.16 -12.25
C VAL A 106 14.50 6.75 -13.66
N LEU A 107 13.46 7.56 -13.87
CA LEU A 107 13.23 8.29 -15.12
C LEU A 107 14.38 9.27 -15.46
N GLY A 108 14.80 10.06 -14.48
CA GLY A 108 15.83 11.11 -14.62
C GLY A 108 17.20 10.57 -15.02
N THR A 109 17.60 9.39 -14.55
CA THR A 109 18.89 8.78 -14.96
C THR A 109 18.96 8.39 -16.44
N GLY A 110 17.82 8.29 -17.12
CA GLY A 110 17.73 8.06 -18.56
C GLY A 110 17.38 9.29 -19.40
N ALA A 111 17.17 10.45 -18.76
CA ALA A 111 16.93 11.72 -19.43
C ALA A 111 18.25 12.38 -19.86
N GLU A 112 18.18 13.28 -20.85
CA GLU A 112 19.30 14.10 -21.33
C GLU A 112 18.86 15.57 -21.56
N GLY A 113 19.85 16.47 -21.59
CA GLY A 113 19.65 17.87 -21.98
C GLY A 113 18.70 18.64 -21.06
N GLU A 114 17.77 19.39 -21.66
CA GLU A 114 16.79 20.20 -20.89
C GLU A 114 15.77 19.31 -20.13
N THR A 115 15.50 18.08 -20.61
CA THR A 115 14.61 17.13 -19.91
C THR A 115 15.26 16.62 -18.62
N GLU A 116 16.56 16.34 -18.67
CA GLU A 116 17.37 16.07 -17.47
C GLU A 116 17.42 17.27 -16.54
N ALA A 117 17.61 18.49 -17.07
CA ALA A 117 17.68 19.69 -16.25
C ALA A 117 16.39 19.96 -15.46
N GLU A 118 15.21 19.76 -16.08
CA GLU A 118 13.91 19.86 -15.39
C GLU A 118 13.75 18.79 -14.29
N LEU A 119 14.07 17.52 -14.61
CA LEU A 119 13.99 16.42 -13.65
C LEU A 119 14.95 16.57 -12.46
N LEU A 120 16.20 16.94 -12.71
CA LEU A 120 17.19 17.18 -11.66
C LEU A 120 16.81 18.39 -10.78
N ALA A 121 16.32 19.48 -11.38
CA ALA A 121 15.88 20.65 -10.64
C ALA A 121 14.68 20.35 -9.74
N ALA A 122 13.68 19.61 -10.23
CA ALA A 122 12.51 19.21 -9.43
C ALA A 122 12.91 18.28 -8.26
N LEU A 123 13.85 17.35 -8.49
CA LEU A 123 14.33 16.41 -7.47
C LEU A 123 15.39 17.01 -6.52
N GLY A 124 15.77 18.28 -6.69
CA GLY A 124 16.81 18.94 -5.89
C GLY A 124 18.21 18.32 -6.06
N ALA A 125 18.48 17.66 -7.19
CA ALA A 125 19.70 16.89 -7.43
C ALA A 125 20.70 17.64 -8.34
N GLU A 126 22.00 17.59 -8.02
CA GLU A 126 23.04 18.22 -8.85
C GLU A 126 23.43 17.40 -10.10
N GLY A 127 23.08 16.10 -10.16
CA GLY A 127 23.44 15.23 -11.28
C GLY A 127 22.94 13.79 -11.15
N LYS A 128 22.72 13.14 -12.30
CA LYS A 128 22.18 11.76 -12.42
C LYS A 128 22.97 10.71 -11.64
N GLU A 129 24.30 10.79 -11.67
CA GLU A 129 25.19 9.84 -10.99
C GLU A 129 25.07 9.91 -9.46
N ASP A 130 24.98 11.12 -8.89
CA ASP A 130 24.84 11.26 -7.44
C ASP A 130 23.43 10.91 -6.98
N LEU A 131 22.41 11.34 -7.74
CA LEU A 131 21.02 10.96 -7.50
C LEU A 131 20.84 9.43 -7.39
N ALA A 132 21.37 8.68 -8.37
CA ALA A 132 21.34 7.22 -8.35
C ALA A 132 22.05 6.65 -7.10
N ARG A 133 23.25 7.13 -6.79
CA ARG A 133 24.05 6.69 -5.64
C ARG A 133 23.35 6.95 -4.29
N GLN A 134 22.66 8.09 -4.15
CA GLN A 134 21.96 8.46 -2.92
C GLN A 134 20.65 7.66 -2.76
N CYS A 135 19.94 7.44 -3.87
CA CYS A 135 18.80 6.51 -3.92
C CYS A 135 19.21 5.08 -3.56
N ALA A 136 20.38 4.61 -4.01
CA ALA A 136 20.93 3.31 -3.64
C ALA A 136 21.20 3.24 -2.14
N ALA A 137 21.90 4.23 -1.59
CA ALA A 137 22.26 4.32 -0.18
C ALA A 137 21.02 4.33 0.75
N LEU A 138 19.98 5.11 0.40
CA LEU A 138 18.73 5.12 1.15
C LEU A 138 17.98 3.78 1.08
N PHE A 139 17.92 3.14 -0.09
CA PHE A 139 17.32 1.81 -0.25
C PHE A 139 18.06 0.77 0.61
N GLN A 140 19.39 0.77 0.56
CA GLN A 140 20.26 -0.10 1.35
C GLN A 140 20.05 0.14 2.86
N ARG A 141 19.91 1.39 3.30
CA ARG A 141 19.58 1.70 4.70
C ARG A 141 18.24 1.13 5.14
N TYR A 142 17.20 1.10 4.31
CA TYR A 142 15.93 0.46 4.67
C TYR A 142 16.11 -1.05 4.87
N VAL A 143 16.76 -1.73 3.93
CA VAL A 143 17.04 -3.19 4.05
C VAL A 143 17.87 -3.49 5.30
N TYR A 144 18.96 -2.74 5.54
CA TYR A 144 19.81 -2.95 6.72
C TYR A 144 19.11 -2.63 8.04
N GLN A 145 18.09 -1.77 8.06
CA GLN A 145 17.30 -1.52 9.26
C GLN A 145 16.32 -2.66 9.56
N GLU A 146 15.69 -3.27 8.55
CA GLU A 146 14.89 -4.49 8.73
C GLU A 146 15.76 -5.68 9.16
N GLU A 147 16.91 -5.92 8.50
CA GLU A 147 17.86 -6.97 8.90
C GLU A 147 18.36 -6.77 10.34
N ARG A 148 18.67 -5.53 10.74
CA ARG A 148 19.09 -5.21 12.11
C ARG A 148 18.01 -5.53 13.13
N ALA A 149 16.76 -5.14 12.88
CA ALA A 149 15.65 -5.41 13.78
C ALA A 149 15.42 -6.92 13.97
N ALA A 150 15.55 -7.71 12.88
CA ALA A 150 15.48 -9.16 12.95
C ALA A 150 16.66 -9.78 13.74
N ALA A 151 17.88 -9.29 13.51
CA ALA A 151 19.08 -9.78 14.20
C ALA A 151 19.10 -9.43 15.71
N GLU A 152 18.67 -8.22 16.08
CA GLU A 152 18.49 -7.78 17.47
C GLU A 152 17.43 -8.66 18.17
N ALA A 153 16.27 -8.90 17.54
CA ALA A 153 15.24 -9.77 18.08
C ALA A 153 15.73 -11.22 18.31
N GLU A 154 16.47 -11.81 17.36
CA GLU A 154 17.08 -13.14 17.53
C GLU A 154 18.07 -13.15 18.71
N ALA A 155 18.93 -12.14 18.81
CA ALA A 155 19.97 -12.06 19.85
C ALA A 155 19.39 -11.93 21.27
N TYR A 156 18.27 -11.22 21.43
CA TYR A 156 17.60 -11.01 22.72
C TYR A 156 16.50 -12.03 23.04
N GLY A 157 16.12 -12.86 22.06
CA GLY A 157 15.04 -13.84 22.21
C GLY A 157 13.66 -13.18 22.23
N GLU A 158 13.52 -12.05 21.55
CA GLU A 158 12.30 -11.27 21.39
C GLU A 158 11.65 -11.57 20.04
N SER A 159 10.40 -11.12 19.85
CA SER A 159 9.78 -11.11 18.52
C SER A 159 10.37 -9.97 17.68
N VAL A 160 10.57 -10.20 16.38
CA VAL A 160 10.83 -9.10 15.44
C VAL A 160 9.69 -8.10 15.55
N PRO A 161 9.95 -6.78 15.65
CA PRO A 161 8.90 -5.77 15.56
C PRO A 161 8.12 -5.94 14.26
N ASP A 162 6.79 -5.83 14.31
CA ASP A 162 5.92 -6.07 13.15
C ASP A 162 6.01 -4.95 12.09
N GLY A 163 6.59 -3.80 12.47
CA GLY A 163 6.87 -2.67 11.59
C GLY A 163 7.73 -3.07 10.38
N SER A 164 7.36 -2.58 9.20
CA SER A 164 8.04 -2.88 7.93
C SER A 164 7.97 -1.70 6.97
N LEU A 165 9.04 -1.49 6.23
CA LEU A 165 9.19 -0.38 5.28
C LEU A 165 9.87 -0.89 4.01
N ARG A 166 9.05 -1.29 3.03
CA ARG A 166 9.52 -1.92 1.79
C ARG A 166 9.32 -0.96 0.62
N LEU A 167 10.43 -0.49 0.09
CA LEU A 167 10.52 0.22 -1.17
C LEU A 167 10.83 -0.81 -2.28
N ALA A 168 10.17 -0.73 -3.44
CA ALA A 168 10.47 -1.59 -4.57
C ALA A 168 10.24 -0.89 -5.92
N ASN A 169 11.08 -1.21 -6.90
CA ASN A 169 11.07 -0.61 -8.24
C ASN A 169 10.93 -1.70 -9.32
N SER A 170 10.19 -1.40 -10.40
CA SER A 170 10.20 -2.24 -11.60
C SER A 170 10.05 -1.46 -12.90
N LEU A 171 10.66 -2.00 -13.95
CA LEU A 171 10.55 -1.56 -15.34
C LEU A 171 9.79 -2.61 -16.13
N TRP A 172 8.70 -2.21 -16.78
CA TRP A 172 7.91 -3.06 -17.66
C TRP A 172 8.13 -2.58 -19.09
N VAL A 173 8.78 -3.40 -19.91
CA VAL A 173 9.42 -2.97 -21.15
C VAL A 173 8.77 -3.67 -22.33
N SER A 174 8.26 -2.89 -23.28
CA SER A 174 7.69 -3.45 -24.50
C SER A 174 8.76 -4.13 -25.36
N GLU A 175 8.48 -5.35 -25.86
CA GLU A 175 9.35 -6.04 -26.82
C GLU A 175 9.62 -5.23 -28.12
N LYS A 176 8.82 -4.20 -28.36
CA LYS A 176 8.93 -3.22 -29.46
C LYS A 176 10.20 -2.37 -29.36
N ILE A 177 10.69 -2.08 -28.15
CA ILE A 177 11.90 -1.26 -27.92
C ILE A 177 13.08 -2.09 -27.41
N LYS A 178 14.23 -1.43 -27.27
CA LYS A 178 15.39 -1.96 -26.54
C LYS A 178 15.94 -0.84 -25.67
N LEU A 179 16.02 -1.08 -24.37
CA LEU A 179 16.72 -0.19 -23.45
C LEU A 179 18.25 -0.32 -23.61
N ASP A 180 18.96 0.76 -23.32
CA ASP A 180 20.42 0.78 -23.29
C ASP A 180 20.98 -0.14 -22.19
N SER A 181 22.22 -0.63 -22.35
CA SER A 181 22.85 -1.50 -21.36
C SER A 181 23.20 -0.76 -20.07
N ASP A 182 23.63 0.48 -20.18
CA ASP A 182 24.20 1.23 -19.06
C ASP A 182 23.04 1.79 -18.21
N TYR A 183 21.98 2.30 -18.84
CA TYR A 183 20.72 2.64 -18.16
C TYR A 183 20.11 1.45 -17.40
N ARG A 184 20.00 0.28 -18.05
CA ARG A 184 19.51 -0.95 -17.38
C ARG A 184 20.38 -1.36 -16.20
N LYS A 185 21.70 -1.17 -16.31
CA LYS A 185 22.65 -1.49 -15.24
C LYS A 185 22.42 -0.58 -14.04
N THR A 186 22.29 0.73 -14.24
CA THR A 186 21.96 1.68 -13.17
C THR A 186 20.60 1.39 -12.54
N CYS A 187 19.57 1.08 -13.33
CA CYS A 187 18.27 0.68 -12.78
C CYS A 187 18.38 -0.57 -11.90
N ALA A 188 19.12 -1.59 -12.34
CA ALA A 188 19.25 -2.85 -11.61
C ALA A 188 20.16 -2.75 -10.36
N GLU A 189 21.29 -2.02 -10.46
CA GLU A 189 22.31 -1.95 -9.40
C GLU A 189 22.10 -0.80 -8.42
N ASP A 190 21.67 0.39 -8.87
CA ASP A 190 21.54 1.60 -8.03
C ASP A 190 20.10 1.83 -7.53
N PHE A 191 19.08 1.40 -8.31
CA PHE A 191 17.67 1.52 -7.90
C PHE A 191 17.02 0.19 -7.48
N PHE A 192 17.77 -0.92 -7.51
CA PHE A 192 17.27 -2.26 -7.20
C PHE A 192 16.00 -2.60 -8.00
N ALA A 193 15.92 -2.11 -9.24
CA ALA A 193 14.74 -2.23 -10.08
C ALA A 193 14.78 -3.52 -10.91
N SER A 194 13.72 -4.34 -10.79
CA SER A 194 13.51 -5.49 -11.67
C SER A 194 13.09 -5.03 -13.07
N SER A 195 13.45 -5.76 -14.12
CA SER A 195 13.02 -5.48 -15.50
C SER A 195 12.28 -6.68 -16.09
N HIS A 196 11.11 -6.42 -16.67
CA HIS A 196 10.20 -7.44 -17.23
C HIS A 196 9.89 -7.15 -18.70
N ALA A 197 10.06 -8.13 -19.58
CA ALA A 197 9.60 -8.05 -20.96
C ALA A 197 8.08 -8.31 -21.04
N VAL A 198 7.33 -7.42 -21.72
CA VAL A 198 5.88 -7.55 -21.92
C VAL A 198 5.40 -7.09 -23.29
N ASP A 199 4.18 -7.49 -23.64
CA ASP A 199 3.36 -6.81 -24.65
C ASP A 199 2.20 -6.10 -23.95
N PHE A 200 2.15 -4.77 -24.01
CA PHE A 200 1.07 -3.98 -23.44
C PHE A 200 -0.25 -4.12 -24.21
N ALA A 201 -0.26 -4.81 -25.36
CA ALA A 201 -1.49 -5.23 -26.02
C ALA A 201 -2.08 -6.54 -25.46
N ASP A 202 -1.36 -7.25 -24.59
CA ASP A 202 -1.82 -8.45 -23.90
C ASP A 202 -2.64 -8.07 -22.65
N ALA A 203 -3.84 -8.62 -22.52
CA ALA A 203 -4.73 -8.37 -21.38
C ALA A 203 -4.13 -8.87 -20.05
N ASP A 204 -3.29 -9.91 -20.09
CA ASP A 204 -2.63 -10.46 -18.90
C ASP A 204 -1.49 -9.57 -18.37
N THR A 205 -0.99 -8.60 -19.17
CA THR A 205 0.09 -7.69 -18.72
C THR A 205 -0.35 -6.82 -17.55
N GLY A 206 -1.57 -6.25 -17.62
CA GLY A 206 -2.13 -5.46 -16.51
C GLY A 206 -2.30 -6.27 -15.23
N LYS A 207 -2.77 -7.51 -15.36
CA LYS A 207 -2.90 -8.45 -14.24
C LYS A 207 -1.55 -8.72 -13.56
N ARG A 208 -0.51 -9.02 -14.35
CA ARG A 208 0.85 -9.27 -13.83
C ARG A 208 1.45 -8.05 -13.12
N MET A 209 1.12 -6.84 -13.59
CA MET A 209 1.54 -5.59 -12.93
C MET A 209 0.82 -5.40 -11.58
N GLY A 210 -0.49 -5.66 -11.52
CA GLY A 210 -1.26 -5.66 -10.27
C GLY A 210 -0.79 -6.72 -9.26
N GLU A 211 -0.52 -7.95 -9.73
CA GLU A 211 0.07 -9.03 -8.93
C GLU A 211 1.44 -8.63 -8.35
N TRP A 212 2.31 -7.99 -9.14
CA TRP A 212 3.59 -7.49 -8.67
C TRP A 212 3.44 -6.40 -7.61
N ILE A 213 2.54 -5.42 -7.82
CA ILE A 213 2.23 -4.37 -6.83
C ILE A 213 1.74 -5.00 -5.52
N SER A 214 0.84 -5.98 -5.61
CA SER A 214 0.31 -6.68 -4.44
C SER A 214 1.39 -7.45 -3.67
N GLU A 215 2.31 -8.14 -4.36
CA GLU A 215 3.44 -8.81 -3.73
C GLU A 215 4.40 -7.82 -3.03
N GLN A 216 4.67 -6.66 -3.65
CA GLN A 216 5.55 -5.65 -3.04
C GLN A 216 4.87 -4.97 -1.85
N THR A 217 3.54 -4.84 -1.87
CA THR A 217 2.73 -4.19 -0.82
C THR A 217 2.07 -5.17 0.17
N LYS A 218 2.52 -6.43 0.21
CA LYS A 218 1.98 -7.49 1.10
C LYS A 218 0.44 -7.66 1.03
N GLY A 219 -0.18 -7.29 -0.09
CA GLY A 219 -1.63 -7.32 -0.30
C GLY A 219 -2.37 -6.01 -0.03
N ALA A 220 -1.72 -4.98 0.52
CA ALA A 220 -2.38 -3.71 0.86
C ALA A 220 -2.87 -2.92 -0.38
N LEU A 221 -2.23 -3.10 -1.54
CA LEU A 221 -2.74 -2.64 -2.83
C LEU A 221 -2.93 -3.86 -3.77
N ALA A 222 -4.07 -3.91 -4.46
CA ALA A 222 -4.37 -4.92 -5.47
C ALA A 222 -5.01 -4.28 -6.72
N PRO A 223 -4.29 -3.37 -7.41
CA PRO A 223 -4.88 -2.53 -8.44
C PRO A 223 -5.12 -3.28 -9.76
N THR A 224 -6.11 -2.83 -10.51
CA THR A 224 -6.28 -3.23 -11.92
C THR A 224 -5.50 -2.25 -12.79
N VAL A 225 -4.33 -2.66 -13.27
CA VAL A 225 -3.46 -1.80 -14.08
C VAL A 225 -3.92 -1.83 -15.54
N GLU A 226 -4.60 -0.77 -15.99
CA GLU A 226 -4.95 -0.58 -17.40
C GLU A 226 -3.94 0.35 -18.09
N LEU A 227 -3.42 -0.08 -19.25
CA LEU A 227 -2.43 0.69 -20.03
C LEU A 227 -2.76 0.68 -21.51
N SER A 228 -2.32 1.71 -22.23
CA SER A 228 -2.44 1.77 -23.68
C SER A 228 -1.61 0.66 -24.35
N PRO A 229 -2.13 -0.06 -25.37
CA PRO A 229 -1.35 -1.00 -26.18
C PRO A 229 -0.13 -0.39 -26.88
N ASP A 230 -0.07 0.94 -27.01
CA ASP A 230 1.06 1.68 -27.58
C ASP A 230 2.13 2.06 -26.54
N THR A 231 1.93 1.73 -25.26
CA THR A 231 2.94 1.91 -24.20
C THR A 231 4.23 1.17 -24.56
N LEU A 232 5.38 1.82 -24.35
CA LEU A 232 6.70 1.27 -24.66
C LEU A 232 7.52 0.93 -23.41
N LEU A 233 7.30 1.66 -22.33
CA LEU A 233 7.94 1.50 -21.03
C LEU A 233 6.94 1.95 -19.95
N SER A 234 6.83 1.20 -18.85
CA SER A 234 6.21 1.66 -17.61
C SER A 234 7.21 1.52 -16.47
N ILE A 235 7.33 2.56 -15.65
CA ILE A 235 8.14 2.56 -14.43
C ILE A 235 7.15 2.47 -13.26
N LEU A 236 7.28 1.46 -12.41
CA LEU A 236 6.52 1.35 -11.18
C LEU A 236 7.46 1.52 -9.99
N ASN A 237 7.05 2.35 -9.05
CA ASN A 237 7.54 2.32 -7.68
C ASN A 237 6.39 1.88 -6.76
N THR A 238 6.73 1.15 -5.70
CA THR A 238 5.82 0.90 -4.57
C THR A 238 6.54 1.22 -3.28
N LEU A 239 5.85 1.88 -2.36
CA LEU A 239 6.28 2.09 -0.98
C LEU A 239 5.23 1.47 -0.06
N TYR A 240 5.58 0.36 0.58
CA TYR A 240 4.79 -0.22 1.66
C TYR A 240 5.33 0.25 2.99
N PHE A 241 4.47 0.80 3.84
CA PHE A 241 4.76 1.12 5.22
C PHE A 241 3.74 0.46 6.14
N TYR A 242 4.26 -0.09 7.22
CA TYR A 242 3.50 -0.62 8.34
C TYR A 242 4.29 -0.30 9.61
N GLY A 243 3.61 0.10 10.68
CA GLY A 243 4.25 0.71 11.84
C GLY A 243 3.32 0.76 13.04
N GLY A 244 3.39 -0.28 13.87
CA GLY A 244 2.72 -0.36 15.16
C GLY A 244 3.05 0.84 16.03
N TRP A 245 2.09 1.40 16.75
CA TRP A 245 2.39 2.50 17.67
C TRP A 245 3.41 2.04 18.72
N GLN A 246 4.44 2.87 18.98
CA GLN A 246 5.44 2.58 20.02
C GLN A 246 4.77 2.51 21.40
N ASP A 247 3.91 3.49 21.67
CA ASP A 247 2.93 3.47 22.76
C ASP A 247 1.55 3.38 22.10
N LYS A 248 0.77 2.34 22.42
CA LYS A 248 -0.54 2.08 21.79
C LYS A 248 -1.70 2.87 22.37
N PHE A 249 -2.84 2.83 21.68
CA PHE A 249 -4.13 3.13 22.29
C PHE A 249 -4.69 1.87 22.98
N ASP A 250 -5.44 2.02 24.08
CA ASP A 250 -6.19 0.92 24.67
C ASP A 250 -7.56 0.90 24.00
N GLU A 251 -7.88 -0.16 23.25
CA GLU A 251 -9.18 -0.38 22.58
C GLU A 251 -10.39 -0.09 23.48
N LYS A 252 -10.24 -0.26 24.81
CA LYS A 252 -11.32 0.00 25.78
C LYS A 252 -11.56 1.50 26.03
N GLN A 253 -10.68 2.36 25.55
CA GLN A 253 -10.83 3.80 25.50
C GLN A 253 -11.30 4.28 24.12
N THR A 254 -11.35 3.40 23.11
CA THR A 254 -11.98 3.70 21.83
C THR A 254 -13.49 3.83 22.04
N ALA A 255 -14.08 4.91 21.54
CA ALA A 255 -15.50 5.18 21.66
C ALA A 255 -16.02 5.96 20.46
N GLU A 256 -17.27 5.68 20.07
CA GLU A 256 -18.01 6.51 19.11
C GLU A 256 -18.04 7.97 19.56
N ASP A 257 -17.64 8.87 18.66
CA ASP A 257 -17.81 10.31 18.83
C ASP A 257 -17.99 10.96 17.45
N VAL A 258 -18.36 12.25 17.44
CA VAL A 258 -18.62 12.99 16.21
C VAL A 258 -17.32 13.53 15.61
N PHE A 259 -17.22 13.43 14.29
CA PHE A 259 -16.31 14.21 13.45
C PHE A 259 -17.13 15.19 12.60
N HIS A 260 -16.71 16.46 12.57
CA HIS A 260 -17.36 17.55 11.86
C HIS A 260 -16.70 17.76 10.50
N LEU A 261 -17.45 17.54 9.41
CA LEU A 261 -16.97 17.68 8.04
C LEU A 261 -16.87 19.16 7.63
N GLU A 262 -15.98 19.48 6.67
CA GLU A 262 -15.78 20.84 6.15
C GLU A 262 -17.08 21.45 5.59
N ASN A 263 -17.93 20.62 4.98
CA ASN A 263 -19.25 21.04 4.47
C ASN A 263 -20.30 21.35 5.56
N GLY A 264 -19.94 21.26 6.85
CA GLY A 264 -20.82 21.44 8.00
C GLY A 264 -21.67 20.21 8.35
N GLY A 265 -21.38 19.06 7.73
CA GLY A 265 -21.93 17.75 8.09
C GLY A 265 -21.26 17.14 9.32
N GLU A 266 -21.81 16.02 9.77
CA GLU A 266 -21.32 15.27 10.94
C GLU A 266 -21.35 13.77 10.63
N VAL A 267 -20.28 13.06 10.97
CA VAL A 267 -20.21 11.58 10.94
C VAL A 267 -19.87 11.04 12.32
N SER A 268 -20.39 9.87 12.68
CA SER A 268 -20.01 9.15 13.91
C SER A 268 -18.98 8.09 13.53
N VAL A 269 -17.83 8.09 14.20
CA VAL A 269 -16.78 7.09 14.01
C VAL A 269 -16.15 6.71 15.35
N PRO A 270 -15.46 5.55 15.44
CA PRO A 270 -14.68 5.21 16.61
C PRO A 270 -13.47 6.16 16.74
N PHE A 271 -13.38 6.86 17.87
CA PHE A 271 -12.21 7.66 18.23
C PHE A 271 -11.36 6.93 19.28
N MET A 272 -10.08 6.81 18.99
CA MET A 272 -9.03 6.30 19.89
C MET A 272 -8.60 7.40 20.85
N ASN A 273 -8.56 7.11 22.16
CA ASN A 273 -8.30 8.11 23.19
C ASN A 273 -7.09 7.77 24.05
N ARG A 274 -6.20 8.75 24.28
CA ARG A 274 -5.07 8.66 25.22
C ARG A 274 -4.70 10.03 25.79
N THR A 275 -3.86 10.05 26.82
CA THR A 275 -3.19 11.27 27.28
C THR A 275 -1.74 10.96 27.64
N ASP A 276 -0.82 11.69 27.03
CA ASP A 276 0.62 11.53 27.15
C ASP A 276 1.16 12.63 28.08
N PRO A 277 1.57 12.32 29.33
CA PRO A 277 1.98 13.36 30.29
C PRO A 277 3.26 14.11 29.92
N MET A 278 4.00 13.63 28.90
CA MET A 278 5.26 14.18 28.40
C MET A 278 5.34 14.06 26.87
N GLY A 279 4.27 14.42 26.16
CA GLY A 279 4.28 14.59 24.71
C GLY A 279 4.97 15.89 24.28
N SER A 280 5.20 16.02 22.97
CA SER A 280 5.80 17.20 22.34
C SER A 280 4.85 17.77 21.29
N PHE A 281 4.66 19.08 21.29
CA PHE A 281 3.77 19.77 20.34
C PHE A 281 4.32 21.15 19.94
N VAL A 282 3.85 21.67 18.81
CA VAL A 282 4.04 23.07 18.38
C VAL A 282 2.68 23.71 18.15
N ARG A 283 2.53 24.97 18.58
CA ARG A 283 1.42 25.84 18.16
C ARG A 283 1.93 26.83 17.12
N GLY A 284 1.36 26.78 15.93
CA GLY A 284 1.68 27.67 14.83
C GLY A 284 0.70 28.85 14.75
N ASP A 285 0.60 29.44 13.56
CA ASP A 285 -0.42 30.45 13.25
C ASP A 285 -1.63 29.74 12.62
N GLY A 286 -2.70 29.55 13.39
CA GLY A 286 -3.90 28.86 12.93
C GLY A 286 -3.82 27.33 12.93
N TYR A 287 -2.87 26.70 13.64
CA TYR A 287 -2.77 25.24 13.78
C TYR A 287 -1.98 24.79 15.04
N THR A 288 -2.18 23.53 15.43
CA THR A 288 -1.34 22.79 16.39
C THR A 288 -0.85 21.49 15.76
N VAL A 289 0.45 21.18 15.89
CA VAL A 289 1.06 19.93 15.41
C VAL A 289 1.66 19.13 16.57
N SER A 290 1.54 17.80 16.51
CA SER A 290 2.07 16.85 17.50
C SER A 290 2.32 15.50 16.82
N GLY A 291 3.31 14.74 17.31
CA GLY A 291 3.74 13.47 16.72
C GLY A 291 3.48 12.24 17.59
N LEU A 292 3.25 11.09 16.94
CA LEU A 292 3.22 9.75 17.55
C LEU A 292 4.26 8.85 16.88
N PHE A 293 5.13 8.23 17.69
CA PHE A 293 6.16 7.32 17.19
C PHE A 293 5.63 5.90 16.95
N THR A 294 6.19 5.24 15.95
CA THR A 294 5.97 3.82 15.63
C THR A 294 7.16 2.95 16.05
N ASN A 295 6.93 1.65 16.19
CA ASN A 295 7.91 0.66 16.65
C ASN A 295 9.13 0.51 15.71
N ASN A 296 8.99 0.88 14.43
CA ASN A 296 10.08 0.94 13.45
C ASN A 296 10.78 2.31 13.39
N ASN A 297 10.55 3.20 14.37
CA ASN A 297 11.16 4.54 14.47
C ASN A 297 10.76 5.50 13.34
N CYS A 298 9.54 5.35 12.80
CA CYS A 298 8.88 6.42 12.07
C CYS A 298 8.04 7.26 13.04
N GLU A 299 7.61 8.43 12.59
CA GLU A 299 6.76 9.36 13.31
C GLU A 299 5.56 9.71 12.44
N VAL A 300 4.35 9.59 12.98
CA VAL A 300 3.13 10.12 12.38
C VAL A 300 2.85 11.47 13.02
N LEU A 301 3.08 12.55 12.28
CA LEU A 301 2.75 13.90 12.71
C LEU A 301 1.30 14.21 12.30
N PHE A 302 0.50 14.67 13.26
CA PHE A 302 -0.84 15.19 13.02
C PHE A 302 -0.84 16.70 13.17
N VAL A 303 -1.41 17.39 12.18
CA VAL A 303 -1.60 18.85 12.16
C VAL A 303 -3.10 19.12 12.22
N LEU A 304 -3.54 19.61 13.37
CA LEU A 304 -4.90 20.06 13.59
C LEU A 304 -4.95 21.58 13.34
N PRO A 305 -5.68 22.09 12.33
CA PRO A 305 -5.95 23.53 12.20
C PRO A 305 -6.58 24.09 13.48
N ASP A 306 -6.63 25.40 13.68
CA ASP A 306 -7.44 26.01 14.74
C ASP A 306 -8.93 26.09 14.32
N GLU A 307 -9.85 26.29 15.26
CA GLU A 307 -11.28 26.48 14.94
C GLU A 307 -11.49 27.69 14.02
N GLY A 308 -12.01 27.46 12.81
CA GLY A 308 -12.22 28.50 11.80
C GLY A 308 -11.00 28.77 10.91
N THR A 309 -10.01 27.88 10.90
CA THR A 309 -8.98 27.79 9.86
C THR A 309 -9.28 26.58 8.96
N ASP A 310 -9.66 26.84 7.72
CA ASP A 310 -9.90 25.84 6.68
C ASP A 310 -8.58 25.11 6.33
N VAL A 311 -8.61 23.80 6.10
CA VAL A 311 -7.39 22.97 5.97
C VAL A 311 -6.58 23.29 4.71
N GLU A 312 -7.25 23.78 3.67
CA GLU A 312 -6.70 24.19 2.39
C GLU A 312 -5.70 25.34 2.54
N VAL A 313 -5.91 26.24 3.51
CA VAL A 313 -5.00 27.37 3.80
C VAL A 313 -3.61 26.87 4.20
N LEU A 314 -3.52 25.68 4.81
CA LEU A 314 -2.27 25.04 5.18
C LEU A 314 -1.58 24.30 4.00
N LEU A 315 -2.34 24.03 2.93
CA LEU A 315 -1.89 23.36 1.70
C LEU A 315 -1.58 24.32 0.55
N GLU A 316 -2.11 25.56 0.57
CA GLU A 316 -1.96 26.60 -0.48
C GLU A 316 -0.50 26.90 -0.90
N ASN A 317 0.48 26.61 -0.04
CA ASN A 317 1.88 26.97 -0.28
C ASN A 317 2.84 25.90 0.28
N PRO A 318 3.80 25.41 -0.52
CA PRO A 318 4.75 24.38 -0.06
C PRO A 318 5.69 24.84 1.05
N GLU A 319 6.00 26.14 1.16
CA GLU A 319 6.79 26.69 2.26
C GLU A 319 6.00 26.69 3.58
N ILE A 320 4.68 26.95 3.51
CA ILE A 320 3.79 26.86 4.68
C ILE A 320 3.70 25.39 5.13
N LEU A 321 3.49 24.47 4.18
CA LEU A 321 3.43 23.04 4.46
C LEU A 321 4.74 22.52 5.06
N ARG A 322 5.89 22.99 4.56
CA ARG A 322 7.22 22.70 5.10
C ARG A 322 7.40 23.24 6.53
N ASP A 323 7.04 24.50 6.78
CA ASP A 323 7.14 25.12 8.13
C ASP A 323 6.24 24.45 9.17
N ILE A 324 5.10 23.88 8.75
CA ILE A 324 4.18 23.10 9.57
C ILE A 324 4.80 21.77 9.99
N PHE A 325 5.32 21.01 9.04
CA PHE A 325 5.81 19.64 9.25
C PHE A 325 7.27 19.57 9.70
N VAL A 326 8.08 20.60 9.41
CA VAL A 326 9.49 20.74 9.84
C VAL A 326 9.65 22.06 10.64
N PRO A 327 8.98 22.21 11.80
CA PRO A 327 9.03 23.45 12.56
C PRO A 327 10.43 23.67 13.17
N GLU A 328 10.94 24.91 13.04
CA GLU A 328 12.26 25.36 13.52
C GLU A 328 12.63 24.83 14.92
N GLU A 329 13.92 24.49 15.11
CA GLU A 329 14.46 24.05 16.40
C GLU A 329 14.08 25.01 17.54
N GLY A 330 13.49 24.46 18.60
CA GLY A 330 13.06 25.22 19.77
C GLY A 330 11.62 25.77 19.71
N LYS A 331 10.87 25.57 18.62
CA LYS A 331 9.40 25.76 18.62
C LYS A 331 8.67 24.66 19.41
N TRP A 332 9.24 23.45 19.45
CA TRP A 332 8.69 22.31 20.19
C TRP A 332 8.59 22.59 21.70
N SER A 333 7.38 22.43 22.22
CA SER A 333 7.06 22.49 23.64
C SER A 333 6.77 21.09 24.18
N THR A 334 7.31 20.77 25.36
CA THR A 334 7.02 19.50 26.06
C THR A 334 5.94 19.70 27.11
N GLY A 335 4.94 18.82 27.15
CA GLY A 335 3.82 18.91 28.08
C GLY A 335 2.86 17.72 28.03
N GLU A 336 1.68 17.90 28.62
CA GLU A 336 0.59 16.93 28.55
C GLU A 336 -0.14 17.06 27.20
N VAL A 337 -0.16 16.00 26.40
CA VAL A 337 -0.92 15.97 25.13
C VAL A 337 -2.11 15.03 25.31
N THR A 338 -3.32 15.56 25.18
CA THR A 338 -4.54 14.74 25.09
C THR A 338 -4.79 14.39 23.62
N TRP A 339 -4.85 13.10 23.31
CA TRP A 339 -5.12 12.56 21.99
C TRP A 339 -6.55 12.02 21.93
N LYS A 340 -7.30 12.48 20.92
CA LYS A 340 -8.54 11.88 20.44
C LYS A 340 -8.43 11.82 18.91
N VAL A 341 -8.12 10.64 18.38
CA VAL A 341 -7.79 10.39 16.96
C VAL A 341 -8.86 9.47 16.38
N PRO A 342 -9.56 9.81 15.28
CA PRO A 342 -10.52 8.91 14.67
C PRO A 342 -9.79 7.71 14.07
N LYS A 343 -10.42 6.53 14.08
CA LYS A 343 -10.04 5.45 13.17
C LYS A 343 -10.45 5.88 11.76
N PHE A 344 -9.57 5.65 10.79
CA PHE A 344 -9.86 5.92 9.38
C PHE A 344 -9.14 4.94 8.47
N SER A 345 -9.77 4.65 7.33
CA SER A 345 -9.28 3.76 6.27
C SER A 345 -9.74 4.36 4.94
N PHE A 346 -8.80 4.68 4.04
CA PHE A 346 -9.14 5.13 2.69
C PHE A 346 -8.01 4.94 1.68
N GLY A 347 -8.38 4.83 0.40
CA GLY A 347 -7.45 4.84 -0.72
C GLY A 347 -7.35 6.22 -1.39
N SER A 348 -6.34 6.43 -2.22
CA SER A 348 -6.28 7.57 -3.14
C SER A 348 -5.67 7.15 -4.47
N HIS A 349 -6.15 7.73 -5.56
CA HIS A 349 -5.67 7.50 -6.93
C HIS A 349 -5.48 8.86 -7.62
N PHE A 350 -4.30 9.11 -8.18
CA PHE A 350 -3.95 10.37 -8.84
C PHE A 350 -3.38 10.12 -10.24
N ASP A 351 -3.80 10.94 -11.21
CA ASP A 351 -3.06 11.18 -12.46
C ASP A 351 -2.26 12.47 -12.33
N LEU A 352 -0.99 12.33 -11.96
CA LEU A 352 -0.10 13.41 -11.56
C LEU A 352 0.50 14.18 -12.74
N LYS A 353 0.09 13.88 -13.97
CA LYS A 353 0.66 14.47 -15.18
C LYS A 353 0.60 15.99 -15.19
N GLU A 354 -0.60 16.55 -15.05
CA GLU A 354 -0.82 18.00 -15.16
C GLU A 354 -0.21 18.72 -13.94
N THR A 355 -0.32 18.11 -12.75
CA THR A 355 0.32 18.56 -11.51
C THR A 355 1.84 18.68 -11.68
N LEU A 356 2.51 17.64 -12.18
CA LEU A 356 3.96 17.62 -12.42
C LEU A 356 4.38 18.59 -13.53
N ALA A 357 3.60 18.71 -14.61
CA ALA A 357 3.85 19.72 -15.64
C ALA A 357 3.80 21.13 -15.03
N SER A 358 2.83 21.43 -14.15
CA SER A 358 2.74 22.71 -13.45
C SER A 358 3.91 22.98 -12.49
N MET A 359 4.54 21.91 -11.96
CA MET A 359 5.77 21.99 -11.16
C MET A 359 7.03 22.25 -12.00
N GLY A 360 6.92 22.35 -13.33
CA GLY A 360 8.02 22.65 -14.24
C GLY A 360 8.60 21.43 -14.99
N LEU A 361 7.98 20.25 -14.86
CA LEU A 361 8.37 19.04 -15.60
C LEU A 361 7.66 18.94 -16.95
N GLU A 362 7.64 20.04 -17.72
CA GLU A 362 6.84 20.12 -18.96
C GLU A 362 7.38 19.19 -20.06
N ARG A 363 8.72 19.13 -20.25
CA ARG A 363 9.30 18.51 -21.45
C ARG A 363 9.18 17.00 -21.48
N MET A 364 9.16 16.34 -20.31
CA MET A 364 9.02 14.89 -20.25
C MET A 364 7.68 14.41 -20.83
N PHE A 365 6.65 15.27 -20.89
CA PHE A 365 5.33 14.95 -21.45
C PHE A 365 5.17 15.31 -22.95
N ASP A 366 6.12 16.03 -23.55
CA ASP A 366 6.06 16.50 -24.93
C ASP A 366 6.80 15.54 -25.89
N SER A 367 6.06 14.94 -26.83
CA SER A 367 6.58 13.96 -27.79
C SER A 367 7.61 14.50 -28.81
N GLU A 368 7.73 15.82 -28.98
CA GLU A 368 8.76 16.46 -29.82
C GLU A 368 9.93 17.02 -28.99
N ALA A 369 9.73 17.28 -27.69
CA ALA A 369 10.71 17.95 -26.83
C ALA A 369 11.39 17.05 -25.78
N ALA A 370 10.79 15.92 -25.42
CA ALA A 370 11.36 14.93 -24.49
C ALA A 370 12.64 14.31 -25.05
N ASP A 371 13.67 14.24 -24.22
CA ASP A 371 14.94 13.58 -24.54
C ASP A 371 15.26 12.51 -23.48
N PHE A 372 14.89 11.28 -23.81
CA PHE A 372 15.24 10.06 -23.09
C PHE A 372 16.21 9.19 -23.91
N SER A 373 17.11 9.82 -24.68
CA SER A 373 18.02 9.12 -25.60
C SER A 373 19.06 8.24 -24.89
N ALA A 374 19.31 8.48 -23.60
CA ALA A 374 20.10 7.57 -22.75
C ALA A 374 19.33 6.29 -22.36
N MET A 375 17.99 6.30 -22.33
CA MET A 375 17.20 5.08 -22.16
C MET A 375 17.15 4.23 -23.42
N SER A 376 16.88 4.84 -24.59
CA SER A 376 16.68 4.10 -25.83
C SER A 376 16.97 4.96 -27.08
N SER A 377 17.41 4.28 -28.14
CA SER A 377 17.48 4.87 -29.49
C SER A 377 16.10 5.15 -30.12
N SER A 378 15.01 4.66 -29.53
CA SER A 378 13.64 5.02 -29.93
C SER A 378 13.21 6.26 -29.16
N PRO A 379 12.56 7.26 -29.79
CA PRO A 379 11.96 8.37 -29.06
C PRO A 379 10.96 7.87 -28.03
N LEU A 380 11.03 8.41 -26.82
CA LEU A 380 10.12 8.16 -25.71
C LEU A 380 9.65 9.51 -25.17
N PHE A 381 8.46 9.53 -24.59
CA PHE A 381 7.92 10.61 -23.76
C PHE A 381 6.97 9.97 -22.75
N VAL A 382 6.74 10.63 -21.62
CA VAL A 382 5.81 10.17 -20.60
C VAL A 382 4.39 10.55 -21.02
N ASN A 383 3.52 9.57 -21.14
CA ASN A 383 2.12 9.79 -21.49
C ASN A 383 1.25 10.09 -20.26
N GLN A 384 1.58 9.48 -19.11
CA GLN A 384 0.81 9.47 -17.87
C GLN A 384 1.72 9.22 -16.66
N VAL A 385 1.34 9.69 -15.46
CA VAL A 385 1.99 9.31 -14.19
C VAL A 385 0.89 9.00 -13.19
N LEU A 386 0.71 7.72 -12.86
CA LEU A 386 -0.28 7.29 -11.87
C LEU A 386 0.38 7.01 -10.53
N GLN A 387 -0.27 7.42 -9.44
CA GLN A 387 0.03 6.93 -8.10
C GLN A 387 -1.26 6.47 -7.42
N GLU A 388 -1.20 5.26 -6.86
CA GLU A 388 -2.22 4.74 -5.95
C GLU A 388 -1.62 4.53 -4.57
N THR A 389 -2.42 4.82 -3.55
CA THR A 389 -2.04 4.71 -2.14
C THR A 389 -3.22 4.20 -1.31
N HIS A 390 -2.94 3.71 -0.11
CA HIS A 390 -3.93 3.37 0.88
C HIS A 390 -3.35 3.64 2.28
N VAL A 391 -4.20 4.12 3.18
CA VAL A 391 -3.88 4.34 4.60
C VAL A 391 -4.97 3.73 5.47
N GLY A 392 -4.56 3.05 6.54
CA GLY A 392 -5.40 2.61 7.64
C GLY A 392 -4.74 2.99 8.97
N VAL A 393 -5.52 3.49 9.93
CA VAL A 393 -5.04 3.92 11.25
C VAL A 393 -5.96 3.38 12.35
N ASP A 394 -5.38 2.65 13.30
CA ASP A 394 -6.09 1.99 14.40
C ASP A 394 -5.30 1.97 15.73
N GLU A 395 -5.83 1.27 16.73
CA GLU A 395 -5.27 1.23 18.09
C GLU A 395 -3.93 0.51 18.19
N GLU A 396 -3.69 -0.41 17.26
CA GLU A 396 -2.49 -1.21 17.18
C GLU A 396 -1.35 -0.39 16.54
N GLY A 397 -1.68 0.51 15.60
CA GLY A 397 -0.72 1.38 14.92
C GLY A 397 -1.22 1.93 13.59
N VAL A 398 -0.27 1.98 12.67
CA VAL A 398 -0.43 1.18 11.45
C VAL A 398 -0.02 -0.28 11.80
N GLU A 399 -0.78 -0.88 12.73
CA GLU A 399 -0.79 -2.24 13.37
C GLU A 399 0.52 -2.83 14.03
N GLY A 400 0.41 -3.60 15.14
CA GLY A 400 1.22 -3.50 16.42
C GLY A 400 2.63 -4.15 16.61
N ALA A 401 3.06 -4.74 17.77
CA ALA A 401 2.44 -4.90 19.10
C ALA A 401 3.32 -5.28 20.36
N ALA A 402 3.67 -4.38 21.32
CA ALA A 402 4.02 -4.70 22.74
C ALA A 402 4.08 -3.48 23.72
N TYR A 403 4.05 -3.65 25.07
CA TYR A 403 4.12 -2.53 26.07
C TYR A 403 5.06 -2.76 27.28
N THR A 404 5.52 -1.68 27.92
CA THR A 404 6.13 -1.67 29.28
C THR A 404 5.68 -0.44 30.08
N MET A 405 5.29 -0.60 31.34
CA MET A 405 4.79 0.49 32.21
C MET A 405 5.78 0.84 33.34
N ILE A 406 6.08 2.13 33.50
CA ILE A 406 6.75 2.70 34.68
C ILE A 406 5.83 3.73 35.35
N ALA A 407 5.45 3.50 36.60
CA ALA A 407 4.62 4.43 37.36
C ALA A 407 5.49 5.42 38.16
N LEU A 408 5.29 6.73 37.92
CA LEU A 408 5.89 7.82 38.69
C LEU A 408 4.83 8.53 39.55
N ALA A 409 5.23 9.05 40.71
CA ALA A 409 4.34 9.68 41.67
C ALA A 409 4.63 11.18 41.84
N GLY A 410 3.66 12.03 41.48
CA GLY A 410 3.46 13.37 42.02
C GLY A 410 4.47 14.46 41.62
N ALA A 411 4.17 15.16 40.52
CA ALA A 411 4.55 16.56 40.34
C ALA A 411 3.29 17.45 40.50
N GLY A 412 3.46 18.78 40.60
CA GLY A 412 2.34 19.72 40.66
C GLY A 412 1.51 19.72 39.36
N MET A 413 0.29 20.26 39.39
CA MET A 413 -0.50 20.42 38.17
C MET A 413 0.30 21.21 37.12
N PRO A 414 0.44 20.71 35.88
CA PRO A 414 1.03 21.48 34.79
C PRO A 414 0.29 22.80 34.61
N ASP A 415 1.02 23.86 34.28
CA ASP A 415 0.42 25.13 33.85
C ASP A 415 -0.34 24.90 32.52
N ASP A 416 -1.38 25.68 32.22
CA ASP A 416 -2.19 25.48 31.00
C ASP A 416 -1.35 25.66 29.72
N THR A 417 -0.24 26.39 29.81
CA THR A 417 0.78 26.53 28.76
C THR A 417 1.53 25.23 28.43
N GLN A 418 1.49 24.24 29.32
CA GLN A 418 2.13 22.93 29.18
C GLN A 418 1.13 21.84 28.77
N LYS A 419 0.05 22.22 28.09
CA LYS A 419 -0.97 21.28 27.60
C LYS A 419 -1.27 21.51 26.13
N ALA A 420 -1.58 20.44 25.39
CA ALA A 420 -2.15 20.47 24.05
C ALA A 420 -3.31 19.48 23.93
N GLN A 421 -4.28 19.82 23.08
CA GLN A 421 -5.45 18.99 22.78
C GLN A 421 -5.42 18.66 21.29
N MET A 422 -4.96 17.45 20.97
CA MET A 422 -5.00 16.88 19.63
C MET A 422 -6.30 16.09 19.51
N ILE A 423 -7.39 16.85 19.44
CA ILE A 423 -8.74 16.33 19.22
C ILE A 423 -9.02 16.49 17.73
N LEU A 424 -8.86 15.40 16.98
CA LEU A 424 -8.95 15.38 15.52
C LEU A 424 -10.40 15.16 15.08
N ASP A 425 -11.33 16.00 15.57
CA ASP A 425 -12.77 15.89 15.34
C ASP A 425 -13.28 16.74 14.16
N ARG A 426 -12.39 17.10 13.24
CA ARG A 426 -12.60 17.91 12.02
C ARG A 426 -11.36 17.82 11.11
N PRO A 427 -11.40 18.30 9.85
CA PRO A 427 -10.32 18.09 8.89
C PRO A 427 -8.92 18.42 9.43
N PHE A 428 -8.00 17.50 9.17
CA PHE A 428 -6.62 17.58 9.65
C PHE A 428 -5.64 17.08 8.58
N LEU A 429 -4.40 17.61 8.61
CA LEU A 429 -3.30 17.05 7.83
C LEU A 429 -2.54 16.03 8.68
N PHE A 430 -1.92 15.07 8.01
CA PHE A 430 -1.01 14.14 8.65
C PHE A 430 0.16 13.80 7.72
N GLY A 431 1.27 13.36 8.30
CA GLY A 431 2.46 12.99 7.56
C GLY A 431 3.24 11.89 8.28
N ILE A 432 3.77 10.95 7.50
CA ILE A 432 4.57 9.82 8.00
C ILE A 432 6.03 10.09 7.63
N ARG A 433 6.88 10.26 8.63
CA ARG A 433 8.32 10.55 8.48
C ARG A 433 9.14 9.39 9.02
N ASP A 434 10.09 8.92 8.24
CA ASP A 434 11.21 8.14 8.77
C ASP A 434 12.12 9.09 9.56
N TYR A 435 12.05 9.00 10.89
CA TYR A 435 12.79 9.86 11.80
C TYR A 435 14.30 9.57 11.79
N ARG A 436 14.74 8.38 11.35
CA ARG A 436 16.16 7.99 11.34
C ARG A 436 16.93 8.54 10.13
N ASN A 437 16.27 8.68 9.00
CA ASN A 437 16.87 9.18 7.75
C ASN A 437 16.42 10.60 7.37
N ASP A 438 15.45 11.15 8.12
CA ASP A 438 14.76 12.42 7.82
C ASP A 438 14.10 12.43 6.44
N VAL A 439 13.23 11.45 6.21
CA VAL A 439 12.55 11.25 4.91
C VAL A 439 11.04 11.20 5.10
N TRP A 440 10.32 12.06 4.39
CA TRP A 440 8.86 12.05 4.34
C TRP A 440 8.38 10.93 3.41
N LEU A 441 7.79 9.90 4.01
CA LEU A 441 7.28 8.72 3.31
C LEU A 441 5.92 9.01 2.66
N PHE A 442 5.06 9.69 3.42
CA PHE A 442 3.69 10.04 3.03
C PHE A 442 3.24 11.37 3.63
N LEU A 443 2.33 12.05 2.95
CA LEU A 443 1.57 13.23 3.40
C LEU A 443 0.10 13.00 3.07
N GLY A 444 -0.82 13.54 3.86
CA GLY A 444 -2.25 13.40 3.60
C GLY A 444 -3.14 14.40 4.32
N VAL A 445 -4.40 14.44 3.87
CA VAL A 445 -5.52 15.15 4.49
C VAL A 445 -6.63 14.13 4.76
N CYS A 446 -7.22 14.20 5.95
CA CYS A 446 -8.40 13.44 6.32
C CYS A 446 -9.55 14.42 6.53
N GLY A 447 -10.39 14.59 5.52
CA GLY A 447 -11.63 15.39 5.56
C GLY A 447 -12.83 14.60 6.10
N ASN A 448 -12.81 13.27 5.98
CA ASN A 448 -13.89 12.38 6.40
C ASN A 448 -13.37 11.00 6.85
N PRO A 449 -13.25 10.72 8.16
CA PRO A 449 -12.69 9.47 8.66
C PRO A 449 -13.60 8.24 8.44
N ALA A 450 -14.88 8.42 8.08
CA ALA A 450 -15.79 7.31 7.80
C ALA A 450 -15.51 6.62 6.45
N GLY A 451 -14.67 7.24 5.60
CA GLY A 451 -14.39 6.77 4.24
C GLY A 451 -15.59 6.83 3.31
N GLU A 452 -15.43 6.31 2.09
CA GLU A 452 -16.55 5.96 1.21
C GLU A 452 -17.11 4.59 1.60
N GLU A 453 -17.98 4.55 2.62
CA GLU A 453 -18.72 3.37 3.15
C GLU A 453 -18.04 2.01 2.87
N GLU A 454 -17.20 1.55 3.82
CA GLU A 454 -16.67 0.18 3.91
C GLU A 454 -17.79 -0.85 4.21
N SER A 455 -18.68 -1.07 3.25
CA SER A 455 -19.55 -2.26 3.24
C SER A 455 -18.68 -3.53 3.15
N GLU A 456 -18.87 -4.46 4.09
CA GLU A 456 -18.00 -5.61 4.34
C GLU A 456 -17.65 -6.40 3.07
N THR A 457 -16.36 -6.65 2.82
CA THR A 457 -15.96 -7.52 1.68
C THR A 457 -15.81 -8.97 2.13
N ALA A 458 -16.68 -9.84 1.65
CA ALA A 458 -16.62 -11.28 1.90
C ALA A 458 -15.82 -11.99 0.80
N SER A 459 -15.03 -13.00 1.17
CA SER A 459 -14.19 -13.77 0.23
C SER A 459 -14.10 -15.26 0.56
N VAL A 460 -13.95 -16.10 -0.47
CA VAL A 460 -13.62 -17.53 -0.34
C VAL A 460 -12.52 -17.92 -1.33
N THR A 461 -11.59 -18.77 -0.89
CA THR A 461 -10.39 -19.15 -1.68
C THR A 461 -10.22 -20.67 -1.71
N ASP A 462 -9.99 -21.21 -2.91
CA ASP A 462 -9.57 -22.58 -3.18
C ASP A 462 -8.23 -22.56 -3.97
N PRO A 463 -7.41 -23.62 -3.98
CA PRO A 463 -6.30 -23.80 -4.92
C PRO A 463 -6.55 -23.45 -6.40
N GLY A 464 -7.80 -23.32 -6.88
CA GLY A 464 -8.14 -22.81 -8.21
C GLY A 464 -8.27 -21.28 -8.37
N GLY A 465 -8.46 -20.51 -7.29
CA GLY A 465 -8.71 -19.05 -7.33
C GLY A 465 -9.42 -18.51 -6.07
N SER A 466 -9.70 -17.20 -6.04
CA SER A 466 -10.42 -16.55 -4.93
C SER A 466 -11.57 -15.70 -5.42
N ILE A 467 -12.78 -15.95 -4.92
CA ILE A 467 -13.94 -15.09 -5.18
C ILE A 467 -14.09 -14.10 -4.02
N SER A 468 -14.32 -12.83 -4.31
CA SER A 468 -14.71 -11.83 -3.32
C SER A 468 -15.84 -10.93 -3.81
N LEU A 469 -16.62 -10.38 -2.89
CA LEU A 469 -17.76 -9.49 -3.16
C LEU A 469 -18.05 -8.61 -1.94
N ARG A 470 -18.72 -7.48 -2.18
CA ARG A 470 -19.15 -6.51 -1.17
C ARG A 470 -20.53 -6.89 -0.63
N VAL A 471 -20.70 -6.84 0.69
CA VAL A 471 -21.93 -7.18 1.42
C VAL A 471 -22.55 -5.89 1.96
N PRO A 472 -23.72 -5.45 1.44
CA PRO A 472 -24.44 -4.28 1.93
C PRO A 472 -25.06 -4.51 3.30
N ASP A 473 -25.30 -3.41 4.02
CA ASP A 473 -26.03 -3.41 5.29
C ASP A 473 -27.35 -4.19 5.22
N GLY A 474 -27.58 -5.03 6.24
CA GLY A 474 -28.75 -5.89 6.32
C GLY A 474 -28.72 -7.11 5.41
N TRP A 475 -27.56 -7.46 4.83
CA TRP A 475 -27.28 -8.77 4.24
C TRP A 475 -26.28 -9.55 5.08
N VAL A 476 -26.42 -10.87 5.08
CA VAL A 476 -25.54 -11.84 5.73
C VAL A 476 -24.81 -12.61 4.64
N CYS A 477 -23.49 -12.77 4.79
CA CYS A 477 -22.67 -13.61 3.94
C CYS A 477 -21.99 -14.73 4.74
N GLU A 478 -22.13 -15.98 4.29
CA GLU A 478 -21.58 -17.17 4.94
C GLU A 478 -20.65 -17.94 3.98
N ALA A 479 -19.40 -18.17 4.39
CA ALA A 479 -18.51 -19.08 3.67
C ALA A 479 -18.94 -20.54 3.90
N CYS A 480 -19.16 -21.27 2.82
CA CYS A 480 -19.68 -22.64 2.80
C CYS A 480 -18.58 -23.62 2.30
N PRO A 481 -17.77 -24.22 3.19
CA PRO A 481 -16.68 -25.11 2.82
C PRO A 481 -17.10 -26.57 2.53
N GLU A 482 -18.34 -26.96 2.86
CA GLU A 482 -18.98 -28.22 2.44
C GLU A 482 -20.42 -27.90 2.01
N GLY A 483 -20.64 -27.56 0.74
CA GLY A 483 -21.94 -27.09 0.24
C GLY A 483 -23.00 -28.19 0.14
N GLU A 484 -24.26 -27.88 0.52
CA GLU A 484 -25.38 -28.84 0.44
C GLU A 484 -25.71 -29.28 -1.00
N ASP A 485 -25.40 -28.44 -2.00
CA ASP A 485 -25.64 -28.69 -3.42
C ASP A 485 -24.40 -29.21 -4.20
N GLY A 486 -23.31 -29.53 -3.50
CA GLY A 486 -22.14 -30.21 -4.09
C GLY A 486 -21.10 -29.30 -4.76
N PHE A 487 -21.09 -28.01 -4.40
CA PHE A 487 -19.96 -27.12 -4.64
C PHE A 487 -19.07 -27.11 -3.39
N ASP A 488 -17.78 -27.34 -3.59
CA ASP A 488 -16.76 -27.06 -2.56
C ASP A 488 -16.37 -25.58 -2.70
N TYR A 489 -16.31 -24.84 -1.58
CA TYR A 489 -15.92 -23.42 -1.50
C TYR A 489 -16.86 -22.40 -2.20
N SER A 490 -17.94 -22.03 -1.50
CA SER A 490 -18.89 -21.01 -1.95
C SER A 490 -19.16 -19.91 -0.92
N LEU A 491 -19.73 -18.79 -1.36
CA LEU A 491 -20.25 -17.69 -0.54
C LEU A 491 -21.79 -17.65 -0.63
N ARG A 492 -22.47 -17.81 0.49
CA ARG A 492 -23.94 -17.78 0.59
C ARG A 492 -24.43 -16.43 1.10
N LEU A 493 -25.36 -15.82 0.38
CA LEU A 493 -25.87 -14.45 0.60
C LEU A 493 -27.39 -14.43 0.83
N TYR A 494 -27.83 -13.78 1.90
CA TYR A 494 -29.25 -13.57 2.20
C TYR A 494 -29.51 -12.34 3.09
N PRO A 495 -30.66 -11.64 2.98
CA PRO A 495 -31.00 -10.55 3.90
C PRO A 495 -31.14 -11.01 5.36
N GLU A 496 -30.68 -10.18 6.29
CA GLU A 496 -30.74 -10.46 7.72
C GLU A 496 -32.19 -10.74 8.18
N GLY A 497 -32.39 -11.86 8.86
CA GLY A 497 -33.72 -12.32 9.29
C GLY A 497 -34.56 -13.05 8.23
N GLU A 498 -34.08 -13.20 6.99
CA GLU A 498 -34.72 -14.00 5.93
C GLU A 498 -33.90 -15.24 5.54
N GLU A 499 -33.65 -16.16 6.50
CA GLU A 499 -33.01 -17.49 6.28
C GLU A 499 -33.72 -18.39 5.24
N LYS A 500 -34.88 -17.99 4.71
CA LYS A 500 -35.66 -18.74 3.71
C LYS A 500 -35.55 -18.10 2.33
N GLY A 501 -34.47 -18.45 1.66
CA GLY A 501 -34.09 -17.97 0.34
C GLY A 501 -32.69 -17.38 0.40
N TYR A 502 -31.81 -17.85 -0.46
CA TYR A 502 -30.43 -17.40 -0.54
C TYR A 502 -29.92 -17.49 -1.98
N VAL A 503 -28.83 -16.78 -2.23
CA VAL A 503 -27.97 -16.94 -3.41
C VAL A 503 -26.64 -17.53 -2.97
N GLU A 504 -26.06 -18.40 -3.78
CA GLU A 504 -24.77 -19.01 -3.49
C GLU A 504 -23.83 -18.79 -4.68
N VAL A 505 -22.68 -18.17 -4.43
CA VAL A 505 -21.66 -17.83 -5.44
C VAL A 505 -20.48 -18.77 -5.28
N ALA A 506 -20.12 -19.49 -6.34
CA ALA A 506 -19.12 -20.56 -6.29
C ALA A 506 -18.19 -20.54 -7.50
N TYR A 507 -16.96 -21.03 -7.30
CA TYR A 507 -16.03 -21.34 -8.39
C TYR A 507 -16.30 -22.77 -8.87
N ALA A 508 -16.77 -22.93 -10.11
CA ALA A 508 -17.28 -24.18 -10.66
C ALA A 508 -16.60 -24.55 -11.99
N PRO A 509 -15.27 -24.80 -12.01
CA PRO A 509 -14.56 -25.15 -13.22
C PRO A 509 -15.07 -26.48 -13.78
N ASN A 510 -15.39 -26.48 -15.08
CA ASN A 510 -16.04 -27.58 -15.81
C ASN A 510 -17.56 -27.76 -15.58
N TYR A 511 -18.30 -26.76 -15.09
CA TYR A 511 -19.77 -26.88 -14.95
C TYR A 511 -20.49 -26.96 -16.32
N GLY A 512 -20.87 -28.18 -16.72
CA GLY A 512 -21.55 -28.44 -17.99
C GLY A 512 -23.08 -28.37 -17.88
N ILE A 513 -23.67 -27.26 -18.32
CA ILE A 513 -25.13 -27.07 -18.31
C ILE A 513 -25.84 -28.05 -19.24
N CYS A 514 -26.58 -29.01 -18.68
CA CYS A 514 -27.28 -30.08 -19.40
C CYS A 514 -28.76 -30.13 -18.99
N GLY A 515 -29.64 -29.38 -19.67
CA GLY A 515 -31.07 -29.37 -19.34
C GLY A 515 -32.01 -29.11 -20.53
N THR A 516 -33.14 -29.82 -20.58
CA THR A 516 -34.28 -29.49 -21.44
C THR A 516 -35.37 -28.86 -20.59
N GLY A 517 -35.83 -27.65 -20.94
CA GLY A 517 -36.83 -26.90 -20.15
C GLY A 517 -36.33 -25.57 -19.57
N MET A 518 -35.17 -25.08 -20.03
CA MET A 518 -34.58 -23.81 -19.58
C MET A 518 -34.85 -22.66 -20.57
N GLU A 519 -35.12 -21.47 -20.05
CA GLU A 519 -35.14 -20.18 -20.76
C GLU A 519 -33.87 -19.39 -20.39
N TYR A 520 -33.19 -18.85 -21.40
CA TYR A 520 -31.91 -18.13 -21.25
C TYR A 520 -32.10 -16.65 -21.53
N LYS A 521 -31.45 -15.79 -20.74
CA LYS A 521 -31.40 -14.34 -20.96
C LYS A 521 -29.98 -13.83 -20.76
N GLU A 522 -29.40 -13.28 -21.82
CA GLU A 522 -28.15 -12.51 -21.74
C GLU A 522 -28.38 -11.24 -20.91
N ILE A 523 -27.48 -11.01 -19.95
CA ILE A 523 -27.39 -9.85 -19.08
C ILE A 523 -25.91 -9.40 -19.01
N GLU A 524 -25.68 -8.23 -18.44
CA GLU A 524 -24.35 -7.68 -18.19
C GLU A 524 -24.20 -7.49 -16.67
N LEU A 525 -23.08 -7.93 -16.12
CA LEU A 525 -22.76 -7.96 -14.68
C LEU A 525 -21.26 -7.75 -14.51
N ALA A 526 -20.84 -6.82 -13.64
CA ALA A 526 -19.42 -6.47 -13.44
C ALA A 526 -18.65 -6.22 -14.77
N GLY A 527 -19.29 -5.57 -15.74
CA GLY A 527 -18.72 -5.30 -17.08
C GLY A 527 -18.56 -6.52 -18.00
N LYS A 528 -19.01 -7.70 -17.57
CA LYS A 528 -18.94 -8.96 -18.34
C LYS A 528 -20.33 -9.43 -18.78
N LYS A 529 -20.36 -10.17 -19.90
CA LYS A 529 -21.57 -10.87 -20.35
C LYS A 529 -21.84 -12.09 -19.48
N ALA A 530 -23.06 -12.21 -19.00
CA ALA A 530 -23.55 -13.37 -18.26
C ALA A 530 -24.88 -13.86 -18.82
N ASN A 531 -25.16 -15.15 -18.63
CA ASN A 531 -26.42 -15.77 -18.98
C ASN A 531 -27.17 -16.13 -17.69
N ALA A 532 -28.30 -15.45 -17.46
CA ALA A 532 -29.26 -15.89 -16.47
C ALA A 532 -30.10 -17.05 -17.06
N VAL A 533 -30.33 -18.09 -16.25
CA VAL A 533 -31.05 -19.31 -16.66
C VAL A 533 -32.25 -19.57 -15.76
N LYS A 534 -33.40 -19.77 -16.40
CA LYS A 534 -34.70 -19.94 -15.76
C LYS A 534 -35.30 -21.30 -16.09
N ASP A 535 -35.67 -22.07 -15.07
CA ASP A 535 -36.48 -23.27 -15.25
C ASP A 535 -37.92 -22.86 -15.60
N ILE A 536 -38.41 -23.35 -16.74
CA ILE A 536 -39.74 -23.02 -17.28
C ILE A 536 -40.87 -23.74 -16.51
N ASP A 537 -40.62 -24.96 -16.03
CA ASP A 537 -41.61 -25.79 -15.31
C ASP A 537 -41.73 -25.38 -13.84
N ALA A 538 -40.63 -24.98 -13.20
CA ALA A 538 -40.59 -24.39 -11.86
C ALA A 538 -40.87 -22.87 -11.85
N GLY A 539 -40.72 -22.20 -13.00
CA GLY A 539 -41.02 -20.78 -13.19
C GLY A 539 -40.03 -19.81 -12.52
N ARG A 540 -38.86 -20.29 -12.09
CA ARG A 540 -37.86 -19.57 -11.27
C ARG A 540 -36.49 -19.52 -11.95
N TRP A 541 -35.70 -18.50 -11.64
CA TRP A 541 -34.27 -18.50 -11.98
C TRP A 541 -33.56 -19.55 -11.12
N GLU A 542 -32.64 -20.32 -11.70
CA GLU A 542 -31.88 -21.33 -10.96
C GLU A 542 -30.40 -21.00 -10.89
N TYR A 543 -29.82 -20.43 -11.95
CA TYR A 543 -28.42 -19.99 -11.95
C TYR A 543 -28.12 -18.86 -12.94
N ILE A 544 -27.07 -18.11 -12.66
CA ILE A 544 -26.37 -17.18 -13.56
C ILE A 544 -24.95 -17.72 -13.76
N PHE A 545 -24.48 -17.75 -15.00
CA PHE A 545 -23.09 -18.11 -15.32
C PHE A 545 -22.50 -17.09 -16.30
N PHE A 546 -21.19 -16.87 -16.18
CA PHE A 546 -20.42 -15.99 -17.06
C PHE A 546 -19.73 -16.86 -18.12
N GLU A 547 -19.78 -16.50 -19.40
CA GLU A 547 -19.18 -17.36 -20.46
C GLU A 547 -17.64 -17.36 -20.41
N ASP A 548 -17.04 -16.30 -19.87
CA ASP A 548 -15.60 -16.07 -19.80
C ASP A 548 -15.01 -16.23 -18.38
N SER A 549 -15.68 -16.94 -17.47
CA SER A 549 -15.11 -17.32 -16.17
C SER A 549 -15.78 -18.55 -15.57
N ASP A 550 -15.04 -19.34 -14.80
CA ASP A 550 -15.54 -20.49 -14.06
C ASP A 550 -16.38 -20.11 -12.82
N VAL A 551 -17.12 -18.99 -12.85
CA VAL A 551 -17.96 -18.52 -11.73
C VAL A 551 -19.45 -18.82 -12.00
N LEU A 552 -20.10 -19.45 -11.02
CA LEU A 552 -21.51 -19.81 -11.03
C LEU A 552 -22.22 -19.18 -9.83
N VAL A 553 -23.38 -18.59 -10.08
CA VAL A 553 -24.28 -18.05 -9.05
C VAL A 553 -25.55 -18.88 -9.07
N THR A 554 -25.88 -19.60 -7.99
CA THR A 554 -27.12 -20.40 -7.87
C THR A 554 -28.09 -19.76 -6.87
N SER A 555 -29.36 -20.19 -6.86
CA SER A 555 -30.32 -19.69 -5.85
C SER A 555 -31.35 -20.73 -5.42
N TRP A 556 -31.74 -20.69 -4.15
CA TRP A 556 -32.66 -21.67 -3.53
C TRP A 556 -33.98 -21.02 -3.07
N ASP A 557 -35.10 -21.73 -3.26
CA ASP A 557 -36.49 -21.29 -3.02
C ASP A 557 -36.86 -19.88 -3.59
N ALA A 558 -36.31 -19.56 -4.76
CA ALA A 558 -36.21 -18.22 -5.35
C ALA A 558 -37.51 -17.61 -5.95
N GLY A 559 -38.71 -18.05 -5.56
CA GLY A 559 -39.97 -17.58 -6.16
C GLY A 559 -40.30 -16.11 -5.86
N SER A 560 -40.81 -15.84 -4.66
CA SER A 560 -41.14 -14.49 -4.19
C SER A 560 -39.93 -13.70 -3.67
N TRP A 561 -38.92 -14.41 -3.18
CA TRP A 561 -37.71 -13.82 -2.58
C TRP A 561 -36.85 -13.11 -3.61
N PHE A 562 -36.52 -13.78 -4.73
CA PHE A 562 -35.68 -13.18 -5.78
C PHE A 562 -36.36 -11.97 -6.42
N SER A 563 -37.67 -12.06 -6.69
CA SER A 563 -38.46 -10.95 -7.23
C SER A 563 -38.52 -9.72 -6.30
N LYS A 564 -38.30 -9.90 -5.00
CA LYS A 564 -38.25 -8.84 -3.98
C LYS A 564 -36.84 -8.24 -3.87
N ASN A 565 -35.80 -9.07 -3.93
CA ASN A 565 -34.43 -8.69 -3.59
C ASN A 565 -33.51 -8.49 -4.83
N ALA A 566 -34.00 -8.71 -6.05
CA ALA A 566 -33.20 -8.68 -7.29
C ALA A 566 -32.44 -7.36 -7.56
N GLY A 567 -32.88 -6.21 -7.04
CA GLY A 567 -32.15 -4.95 -7.19
C GLY A 567 -30.82 -4.99 -6.42
N GLN A 568 -30.93 -5.14 -5.10
CA GLN A 568 -29.79 -5.21 -4.18
C GLN A 568 -28.88 -6.42 -4.47
N LEU A 569 -29.45 -7.53 -4.94
CA LEU A 569 -28.64 -8.67 -5.38
C LEU A 569 -27.76 -8.34 -6.58
N MET A 570 -28.23 -7.54 -7.55
CA MET A 570 -27.40 -7.13 -8.68
C MET A 570 -26.32 -6.13 -8.24
N GLU A 571 -26.64 -5.22 -7.31
CA GLU A 571 -25.66 -4.32 -6.68
C GLU A 571 -24.54 -5.11 -5.96
N ILE A 572 -24.88 -6.20 -5.26
CA ILE A 572 -23.89 -7.15 -4.70
C ILE A 572 -23.06 -7.80 -5.81
N LEU A 573 -23.71 -8.33 -6.85
CA LEU A 573 -23.01 -9.08 -7.92
C LEU A 573 -22.16 -8.19 -8.85
N ASP A 574 -22.40 -6.88 -8.93
CA ASP A 574 -21.53 -5.94 -9.67
C ASP A 574 -20.19 -5.68 -8.93
N THR A 575 -20.15 -5.93 -7.62
CA THR A 575 -18.94 -5.83 -6.81
C THR A 575 -18.08 -7.10 -6.81
N LEU A 576 -18.59 -8.16 -7.44
CA LEU A 576 -17.94 -9.46 -7.54
C LEU A 576 -16.56 -9.36 -8.23
N ARG A 577 -15.58 -10.06 -7.66
CA ARG A 577 -14.22 -10.27 -8.16
C ARG A 577 -13.90 -11.76 -8.13
N PHE A 578 -13.00 -12.21 -9.01
CA PHE A 578 -12.55 -13.60 -9.16
C PHE A 578 -11.04 -13.62 -9.46
#